data_AF-A0A7S0UUW9-F1
#
_entry.id   AF-A0A7S0UUW9-F1
#
_cell.length_a   1.000
_cell.length_b   1.000
_cell.length_c   1.000
_cell.angle_alpha   90.00
_cell.angle_beta   90.00
_cell.angle_gamma   90.00
#
_symmetry.space_group_name_H-M   'P 1'
#
loop_
_entity.id
_entity.type
_entity.pdbx_description
1 polymer ?
#
loop_
_entity_poly.entity_id
_entity_poly.type
_entity_poly.pdbx_seq_one_letter_code
_entity_poly.pdbx_strand_id
1 'polypeptide(L)'
;YYYYNNNNNNNNNANKPNISSNTTQSTASPNLAESTAQVQKLYVNEEDLVVGEVILVFNRGFLLEEADDSTLSYMENAGVPKFPWADYDYVRAVLTRQLKTVSPAAIRAAMADVEDRKSGGYIPVKALYHALTRQFKVLSTDVPLHAFITLARGLSGLWRSG
;
A
#
# COMPACT_ATOMS: atom_id res chain seq x y z
N TYR A 1 9.58 14.70 -22.49
CA TYR A 1 8.56 14.33 -23.48
C TYR A 1 8.56 12.81 -23.61
N TYR A 2 7.47 12.15 -23.23
CA TYR A 2 7.28 10.71 -23.49
C TYR A 2 6.31 10.54 -24.66
N TYR A 3 6.68 9.69 -25.62
CA TYR A 3 5.79 9.30 -26.72
C TYR A 3 4.98 8.07 -26.33
N TYR A 4 3.66 8.15 -26.49
CA TYR A 4 2.79 6.98 -26.53
C TYR A 4 2.85 6.35 -27.93
N ASN A 5 2.88 5.02 -28.00
CA ASN A 5 2.67 4.28 -29.24
C ASN A 5 1.37 3.47 -29.14
N ASN A 6 0.60 3.39 -30.24
CA ASN A 6 -0.74 2.80 -30.24
C ASN A 6 -1.00 2.02 -31.55
N ASN A 7 -1.92 1.06 -31.47
CA ASN A 7 -2.47 0.21 -32.55
C ASN A 7 -1.52 -0.78 -33.25
N ASN A 8 -1.82 -2.08 -33.09
CA ASN A 8 -2.63 -2.81 -34.08
C ASN A 8 -2.93 -4.25 -33.66
N ASN A 9 -4.19 -4.68 -33.77
CA ASN A 9 -4.58 -5.75 -34.72
C ASN A 9 -6.08 -6.07 -34.66
N ASN A 10 -6.74 -5.93 -35.81
CA ASN A 10 -8.03 -6.52 -36.13
C ASN A 10 -7.77 -7.63 -37.17
N ASN A 11 -8.36 -8.83 -37.00
CA ASN A 11 -8.95 -9.58 -38.12
C ASN A 11 -9.67 -10.89 -37.71
N ASN A 12 -10.99 -10.87 -37.91
CA ASN A 12 -11.81 -11.83 -38.64
C ASN A 12 -11.89 -13.33 -38.26
N ASN A 13 -13.12 -13.66 -37.85
CA ASN A 13 -13.86 -14.93 -37.87
C ASN A 13 -13.69 -15.82 -39.13
N ALA A 14 -13.48 -17.14 -38.95
CA ALA A 14 -14.30 -18.24 -39.53
C ALA A 14 -13.59 -19.63 -39.57
N ASN A 15 -13.94 -20.57 -38.67
CA ASN A 15 -14.35 -21.96 -38.96
C ASN A 15 -14.39 -22.88 -37.71
N LYS A 16 -15.42 -23.73 -37.64
CA LYS A 16 -15.61 -24.90 -36.74
C LYS A 16 -15.72 -26.16 -37.65
N PRO A 17 -15.50 -27.41 -37.18
CA PRO A 17 -16.23 -28.06 -36.06
C PRO A 17 -15.30 -29.03 -35.25
N ASN A 18 -15.70 -30.08 -34.49
CA ASN A 18 -17.00 -30.64 -34.05
C ASN A 18 -16.83 -31.49 -32.76
N ILE A 19 -17.90 -31.68 -31.97
CA ILE A 19 -18.21 -32.85 -31.05
C ILE A 19 -17.13 -33.21 -29.96
N SER A 20 -17.46 -33.45 -28.68
CA SER A 20 -18.61 -34.21 -28.16
C SER A 20 -19.17 -33.73 -26.82
N SER A 21 -20.40 -34.18 -26.54
CA SER A 21 -21.23 -33.87 -25.39
C SER A 21 -20.83 -34.63 -24.12
N ASN A 22 -21.18 -34.09 -22.95
CA ASN A 22 -21.88 -34.89 -21.94
C ASN A 22 -22.76 -34.00 -21.05
N THR A 23 -24.06 -34.29 -21.05
CA THR A 23 -25.08 -33.60 -20.25
C THR A 23 -25.47 -34.50 -19.08
N THR A 24 -25.32 -34.00 -17.85
CA THR A 24 -26.08 -34.54 -16.71
C THR A 24 -26.48 -33.39 -15.80
N GLN A 25 -27.71 -32.89 -15.96
CA GLN A 25 -28.36 -32.09 -14.92
C GLN A 25 -29.02 -33.06 -13.93
N SER A 26 -28.69 -32.94 -12.65
CA SER A 26 -29.48 -33.52 -11.56
C SER A 26 -29.51 -32.53 -10.39
N THR A 27 -30.67 -32.43 -9.74
CA THR A 27 -31.06 -31.29 -8.89
C THR A 27 -30.85 -31.56 -7.40
N ALA A 28 -30.02 -30.78 -6.72
CA ALA A 28 -30.14 -30.51 -5.28
C ALA A 28 -29.32 -29.28 -4.83
N SER A 29 -30.03 -28.27 -4.30
CA SER A 29 -29.65 -27.18 -3.36
C SER A 29 -28.25 -26.49 -3.41
N PRO A 30 -28.21 -25.14 -3.41
CA PRO A 30 -26.98 -24.37 -3.34
C PRO A 30 -26.55 -24.11 -1.88
N ASN A 31 -25.38 -24.59 -1.47
CA ASN A 31 -24.54 -23.96 -0.45
C ASN A 31 -23.19 -24.67 -0.32
N LEU A 32 -22.18 -24.17 -1.02
CA LEU A 32 -20.82 -24.17 -0.51
C LEU A 32 -20.19 -22.86 -0.96
N ALA A 33 -20.00 -21.95 -0.01
CA ALA A 33 -19.40 -20.66 -0.31
C ALA A 33 -18.04 -20.88 -0.99
N GLU A 34 -17.76 -20.09 -2.02
CA GLU A 34 -16.39 -19.90 -2.50
C GLU A 34 -15.59 -19.30 -1.35
N SER A 35 -14.98 -20.18 -0.56
CA SER A 35 -13.92 -19.79 0.36
C SER A 35 -12.83 -19.21 -0.52
N THR A 36 -12.74 -17.88 -0.53
CA THR A 36 -11.68 -17.12 -1.18
C THR A 36 -10.39 -17.37 -0.39
N ALA A 37 -9.86 -18.57 -0.57
CA ALA A 37 -8.60 -19.01 -0.03
C ALA A 37 -7.54 -18.04 -0.53
N GLN A 38 -7.15 -17.12 0.36
CA GLN A 38 -6.07 -16.18 0.16
C GLN A 38 -4.86 -16.97 -0.35
N VAL A 39 -4.47 -16.76 -1.60
CA VAL A 39 -3.39 -17.52 -2.23
C VAL A 39 -2.12 -17.18 -1.48
N GLN A 40 -1.70 -18.07 -0.58
CA GLN A 40 -0.55 -17.83 0.28
C GLN A 40 0.69 -17.77 -0.60
N LYS A 41 1.29 -16.58 -0.72
CA LYS A 41 2.48 -16.34 -1.52
C LYS A 41 3.61 -17.23 -1.00
N LEU A 42 4.07 -18.17 -1.84
CA LEU A 42 5.04 -19.20 -1.43
C LEU A 42 6.44 -18.62 -1.16
N TYR A 43 6.76 -17.48 -1.79
CA TYR A 43 8.04 -16.79 -1.66
C TYR A 43 7.82 -15.32 -1.33
N VAL A 44 8.54 -14.83 -0.32
CA VAL A 44 8.60 -13.40 0.04
C VAL A 44 9.69 -12.75 -0.82
N ASN A 45 9.30 -11.71 -1.56
CA ASN A 45 10.19 -10.85 -2.33
C ASN A 45 10.58 -9.63 -1.48
N GLU A 46 11.66 -8.94 -1.86
CA GLU A 46 12.05 -7.67 -1.25
C GLU A 46 10.94 -6.61 -1.27
N GLU A 47 10.10 -6.60 -2.33
CA GLU A 47 8.96 -5.69 -2.49
C GLU A 47 7.85 -5.90 -1.44
N ASP A 48 7.80 -7.08 -0.79
CA ASP A 48 6.87 -7.36 0.31
C ASP A 48 7.40 -6.86 1.68
N LEU A 49 8.68 -6.45 1.75
CA LEU A 49 9.36 -6.12 3.01
C LEU A 49 9.19 -4.64 3.39
N VAL A 50 7.94 -4.22 3.61
CA VAL A 50 7.56 -2.84 3.92
C VAL A 50 7.30 -2.66 5.42
N VAL A 51 7.79 -1.57 6.02
CA VAL A 51 7.63 -1.31 7.46
C VAL A 51 6.15 -1.11 7.81
N GLY A 52 5.68 -1.87 8.80
CA GLY A 52 4.28 -1.98 9.19
C GLY A 52 3.54 -3.19 8.61
N GLU A 53 4.10 -3.87 7.61
CA GLU A 53 3.51 -5.10 7.05
C GLU A 53 3.78 -6.33 7.92
N VAL A 54 2.92 -7.35 7.77
CA VAL A 54 3.06 -8.65 8.43
C VAL A 54 3.39 -9.72 7.41
N ILE A 55 4.61 -10.24 7.43
CA ILE A 55 5.02 -11.36 6.58
C ILE A 55 4.67 -12.70 7.24
N LEU A 56 4.23 -13.67 6.44
CA LEU A 56 3.91 -15.03 6.89
C LEU A 56 5.05 -15.99 6.56
N VAL A 57 5.71 -16.53 7.60
CA VAL A 57 6.80 -17.50 7.46
C VAL A 57 6.49 -18.73 8.31
N PHE A 58 6.39 -19.91 7.68
CA PHE A 58 5.99 -21.18 8.34
C PHE A 58 4.73 -21.04 9.22
N ASN A 59 3.68 -20.41 8.68
CA ASN A 59 2.41 -20.13 9.37
C ASN A 59 2.54 -19.29 10.66
N ARG A 60 3.59 -18.46 10.76
CA ARG A 60 3.77 -17.45 11.81
C ARG A 60 3.84 -16.08 11.16
N GLY A 61 3.09 -15.13 11.72
CA GLY A 61 3.14 -13.71 11.29
C GLY A 61 4.26 -12.98 12.01
N PHE A 62 5.08 -12.25 11.26
CA PHE A 62 6.12 -11.37 11.76
C PHE A 62 5.84 -9.94 11.29
N LEU A 63 5.60 -9.03 12.24
CA LEU A 63 5.46 -7.60 11.98
C LEU A 63 6.84 -6.99 11.69
N LEU A 64 6.96 -6.30 10.57
CA LEU A 64 8.15 -5.52 10.23
C LEU A 64 8.08 -4.16 10.95
N GLU A 65 8.50 -4.12 12.22
CA GLU A 65 8.31 -2.94 13.08
C GLU A 65 9.13 -1.71 12.67
N GLU A 66 10.36 -1.93 12.19
CA GLU A 66 11.36 -0.91 11.83
C GLU A 66 12.29 -1.45 10.72
N ALA A 67 13.03 -0.55 10.08
CA ALA A 67 14.10 -0.87 9.13
C ALA A 67 15.30 0.04 9.41
N ASP A 68 16.52 -0.42 9.14
CA ASP A 68 17.71 0.40 9.30
C ASP A 68 17.84 1.49 8.22
N ASP A 69 18.67 2.51 8.47
CA ASP A 69 18.86 3.64 7.56
C ASP A 69 19.39 3.25 6.17
N SER A 70 20.19 2.17 6.09
CA SER A 70 20.73 1.67 4.82
C SER A 70 19.64 1.02 3.97
N THR A 71 18.73 0.27 4.61
CA THR A 71 17.57 -0.38 4.01
C THR A 71 16.56 0.65 3.51
N LEU A 72 16.25 1.66 4.34
CA LEU A 72 15.41 2.78 3.95
C LEU A 72 16.02 3.54 2.75
N SER A 73 17.31 3.86 2.81
CA SER A 73 17.99 4.54 1.71
C SER A 73 18.08 3.69 0.44
N TYR A 74 18.20 2.36 0.55
CA TYR A 74 18.13 1.45 -0.61
C TYR A 74 16.76 1.50 -1.28
N MET A 75 15.68 1.43 -0.49
CA MET A 75 14.31 1.50 -1.00
C MET A 75 14.00 2.86 -1.62
N GLU A 76 14.42 3.95 -0.97
CA GLU A 76 14.30 5.34 -1.47
C GLU A 76 15.02 5.54 -2.81
N ASN A 77 16.23 5.00 -2.96
CA ASN A 77 17.01 5.09 -4.21
C ASN A 77 16.44 4.24 -5.35
N ALA A 78 15.77 3.12 -5.04
CA ALA A 78 15.17 2.24 -6.03
C ALA A 78 13.77 2.72 -6.48
N GLY A 79 13.01 3.36 -5.59
CA GLY A 79 11.78 4.11 -5.92
C GLY A 79 10.69 3.33 -6.67
N VAL A 80 9.83 4.06 -7.39
CA VAL A 80 8.76 3.50 -8.22
C VAL A 80 9.36 2.81 -9.48
N PRO A 81 8.90 1.60 -9.88
CA PRO A 81 7.75 0.86 -9.35
C PRO A 81 8.05 -0.10 -8.19
N LYS A 82 9.32 -0.28 -7.81
CA LYS A 82 9.78 -1.34 -6.91
C LYS A 82 9.35 -1.13 -5.45
N PHE A 83 9.54 0.08 -4.94
CA PHE A 83 9.18 0.48 -3.58
C PHE A 83 8.34 1.77 -3.60
N PRO A 84 7.06 1.71 -4.01
CA PRO A 84 6.22 2.90 -4.14
C PRO A 84 6.04 3.64 -2.81
N TRP A 85 6.07 2.91 -1.68
CA TRP A 85 5.97 3.52 -0.35
C TRP A 85 7.25 4.23 0.11
N ALA A 86 8.38 3.99 -0.54
CA ALA A 86 9.65 4.68 -0.28
C ALA A 86 9.87 5.91 -1.17
N ASP A 87 8.98 6.17 -2.13
CA ASP A 87 9.01 7.36 -2.99
C ASP A 87 8.24 8.52 -2.36
N TYR A 88 8.94 9.62 -2.07
CA TYR A 88 8.37 10.76 -1.36
C TYR A 88 7.23 11.46 -2.13
N ASP A 89 7.38 11.65 -3.44
CA ASP A 89 6.36 12.37 -4.23
C ASP A 89 5.12 11.50 -4.46
N TYR A 90 5.29 10.18 -4.65
CA TYR A 90 4.20 9.21 -4.68
C TYR A 90 3.43 9.21 -3.35
N VAL A 91 4.13 9.03 -2.22
CA VAL A 91 3.54 9.05 -0.87
C VAL A 91 2.78 10.35 -0.62
N ARG A 92 3.42 11.49 -0.93
CA ARG A 92 2.81 12.82 -0.78
C ARG A 92 1.56 12.96 -1.65
N ALA A 93 1.57 12.47 -2.89
CA ALA A 93 0.41 12.51 -3.78
C ALA A 93 -0.75 11.63 -3.29
N VAL A 94 -0.44 10.41 -2.80
CA VAL A 94 -1.42 9.48 -2.22
C VAL A 94 -2.08 10.09 -0.98
N LEU A 95 -1.27 10.50 0.01
CA LEU A 95 -1.75 11.11 1.25
C LEU A 95 -2.55 12.38 0.99
N THR A 96 -2.06 13.27 0.10
CA THR A 96 -2.79 14.49 -0.29
C THR A 96 -4.14 14.16 -0.94
N ARG A 97 -4.21 13.11 -1.77
CA ARG A 97 -5.46 12.67 -2.41
C ARG A 97 -6.47 12.11 -1.40
N GLN A 98 -6.03 11.29 -0.44
CA GLN A 98 -6.90 10.70 0.57
C GLN A 98 -7.34 11.73 1.63
N LEU A 99 -6.45 12.63 2.05
CA LEU A 99 -6.76 13.67 3.04
C LEU A 99 -7.59 14.83 2.48
N LYS A 100 -7.72 15.00 1.15
CA LYS A 100 -8.59 16.01 0.53
C LYS A 100 -10.07 15.90 0.92
N THR A 101 -10.54 14.72 1.32
CA THR A 101 -11.92 14.49 1.78
C THR A 101 -12.10 14.77 3.27
N VAL A 102 -11.00 15.01 4.00
CA VAL A 102 -10.96 15.23 5.45
C VAL A 102 -10.82 16.73 5.74
N SER A 103 -11.54 17.24 6.73
CA SER A 103 -11.44 18.66 7.09
C SER A 103 -10.07 18.97 7.72
N PRO A 104 -9.42 20.10 7.37
CA PRO A 104 -8.14 20.49 8.00
C PRO A 104 -8.23 20.66 9.52
N ALA A 105 -9.43 20.94 10.06
CA ALA A 105 -9.66 20.99 11.50
C ALA A 105 -9.59 19.59 12.14
N ALA A 106 -10.16 18.56 11.50
CA ALA A 106 -10.07 17.18 11.99
C ALA A 106 -8.64 16.64 11.96
N ILE A 107 -7.87 16.95 10.90
CA ILE A 107 -6.45 16.56 10.81
C ILE A 107 -5.64 17.21 11.95
N ARG A 108 -5.83 18.52 12.20
CA ARG A 108 -5.17 19.21 13.32
C ARG A 108 -5.57 18.64 14.67
N ALA A 109 -6.83 18.29 14.88
CA ALA A 109 -7.30 17.66 16.10
C ALA A 109 -6.65 16.28 16.32
N ALA A 110 -6.51 15.47 15.27
CA ALA A 110 -5.82 14.18 15.32
C ALA A 110 -4.34 14.34 15.72
N MET A 111 -3.65 15.33 15.13
CA MET A 111 -2.25 15.62 15.45
C MET A 111 -2.08 16.13 16.89
N ALA A 112 -2.98 16.98 17.37
CA ALA A 112 -2.93 17.55 18.71
C ALA A 112 -3.22 16.55 19.86
N ASP A 113 -3.75 15.35 19.55
CA ASP A 113 -3.92 14.22 20.48
C ASP A 113 -2.58 13.49 20.76
N VAL A 114 -1.64 13.55 19.81
CA VAL A 114 -0.32 12.86 19.85
C VAL A 114 0.88 13.80 19.87
N GLU A 115 0.64 15.11 19.96
CA GLU A 115 1.66 16.15 20.07
C GLU A 115 2.21 16.22 21.50
N ASP A 116 3.52 15.99 21.66
CA ASP A 116 4.19 16.26 22.93
C ASP A 116 4.45 17.76 23.09
N ARG A 117 3.47 18.41 23.72
CA ARG A 117 3.52 19.84 24.09
C ARG A 117 4.62 20.18 25.10
N LYS A 118 5.20 19.20 25.81
CA LYS A 118 6.36 19.42 26.69
C LYS A 118 7.68 19.39 25.90
N SER A 119 7.74 18.59 24.83
CA SER A 119 8.90 18.46 23.94
C SER A 119 8.81 19.36 22.69
N GLY A 120 8.22 20.55 22.83
CA GLY A 120 8.22 21.58 21.78
C GLY A 120 7.32 21.30 20.57
N GLY A 121 6.31 20.43 20.71
CA GLY A 121 5.38 20.10 19.61
C GLY A 121 5.84 18.93 18.73
N TYR A 122 6.76 18.10 19.23
CA TYR A 122 7.19 16.90 18.51
C TYR A 122 6.06 15.86 18.45
N ILE A 123 5.91 15.21 17.29
CA ILE A 123 5.00 14.09 17.07
C ILE A 123 5.83 12.89 16.58
N PRO A 124 5.90 11.78 17.34
CA PRO A 124 6.54 10.54 16.87
C PRO A 124 5.82 9.96 15.64
N VAL A 125 6.57 9.48 14.64
CA VAL A 125 6.01 9.00 13.37
C VAL A 125 4.97 7.87 13.56
N LYS A 126 5.27 6.89 14.44
CA LYS A 126 4.32 5.81 14.77
C LYS A 126 3.05 6.36 15.44
N ALA A 127 3.16 7.39 16.29
CA ALA A 127 2.00 8.03 16.94
C ALA A 127 1.14 8.81 15.93
N LEU A 128 1.77 9.53 14.99
CA LEU A 128 1.07 10.20 13.87
C LEU A 128 0.31 9.18 13.01
N TYR A 129 0.95 8.08 12.63
CA TYR A 129 0.33 6.98 11.88
C TYR A 129 -0.91 6.44 12.60
N HIS A 130 -0.80 6.10 13.88
CA HIS A 130 -1.93 5.57 14.65
C HIS A 130 -3.05 6.59 14.86
N ALA A 131 -2.74 7.86 15.10
CA ALA A 131 -3.77 8.90 15.24
C ALA A 131 -4.60 9.06 13.95
N LEU A 132 -3.91 9.17 12.81
CA LEU A 132 -4.54 9.39 11.52
C LEU A 132 -5.28 8.15 11.01
N THR A 133 -4.73 6.95 11.17
CA THR A 133 -5.43 5.70 10.77
C THR A 133 -6.59 5.34 11.68
N ARG A 134 -6.52 5.61 12.99
CA ARG A 134 -7.65 5.44 13.94
C ARG A 134 -8.84 6.32 13.57
N GLN A 135 -8.57 7.55 13.14
CA GLN A 135 -9.63 8.54 12.88
C GLN A 135 -10.10 8.55 11.42
N PHE A 136 -9.24 8.21 10.46
CA PHE A 136 -9.53 8.27 9.02
C PHE A 136 -9.36 6.89 8.38
N LYS A 137 -10.47 6.13 8.30
CA LYS A 137 -10.49 4.78 7.73
C LYS A 137 -9.93 4.68 6.30
N VAL A 138 -9.98 5.77 5.53
CA VAL A 138 -9.37 5.88 4.18
C VAL A 138 -7.84 5.71 4.18
N LEU A 139 -7.18 5.93 5.32
CA LEU A 139 -5.74 5.71 5.49
C LEU A 139 -5.43 4.30 6.02
N SER A 140 -6.31 3.73 6.86
CA SER A 140 -6.03 2.49 7.60
C SER A 140 -5.93 1.22 6.74
N THR A 141 -6.49 1.22 5.52
CA THR A 141 -6.46 0.08 4.60
C THR A 141 -5.43 0.20 3.49
N ASP A 142 -5.03 1.43 3.16
CA ASP A 142 -4.39 1.76 1.90
C ASP A 142 -2.98 2.35 2.06
N VAL A 143 -2.57 2.70 3.30
CA VAL A 143 -1.30 3.40 3.56
C VAL A 143 -0.55 2.73 4.70
N PRO A 144 0.60 2.08 4.45
CA PRO A 144 1.41 1.45 5.50
C PRO A 144 2.17 2.48 6.34
N LEU A 145 2.66 2.06 7.52
CA LEU A 145 3.52 2.87 8.38
C LEU A 145 4.77 3.39 7.63
N HIS A 146 5.33 2.61 6.72
CA HIS A 146 6.48 3.00 5.89
C HIS A 146 6.24 4.31 5.13
N ALA A 147 5.03 4.57 4.62
CA ALA A 147 4.71 5.83 3.94
C ALA A 147 4.87 7.04 4.87
N PHE A 148 4.55 6.90 6.16
CA PHE A 148 4.75 7.96 7.15
C PHE A 148 6.22 8.15 7.53
N ILE A 149 7.01 7.07 7.50
CA ILE A 149 8.48 7.13 7.66
C ILE A 149 9.10 7.88 6.48
N THR A 150 8.74 7.54 5.24
CA THR A 150 9.20 8.22 4.02
C THR A 150 8.79 9.70 4.00
N LEU A 151 7.56 10.02 4.41
CA LEU A 151 7.12 11.42 4.55
C LEU A 151 7.99 12.18 5.57
N ALA A 152 8.22 11.60 6.74
CA ALA A 152 9.03 12.23 7.79
C ALA A 152 10.49 12.42 7.36
N ARG A 153 11.08 11.42 6.70
CA ARG A 153 12.45 11.47 6.16
C ARG A 153 12.56 12.55 5.08
N GLY A 154 11.66 12.58 4.10
CA GLY A 154 11.64 13.62 3.06
C GLY A 154 11.48 15.03 3.62
N LEU A 155 10.61 15.23 4.62
CA LEU A 155 10.46 16.52 5.30
C LEU A 155 11.71 16.94 6.09
N SER A 156 12.43 15.99 6.71
CA SER A 156 13.71 16.27 7.38
C SER A 156 14.85 16.55 6.38
N GLY A 157 14.86 15.85 5.24
CA GLY A 157 15.86 16.02 4.17
C GLY A 157 15.74 17.35 3.45
N LEU A 158 14.54 17.96 3.43
CA LEU A 158 14.28 19.26 2.80
C LEU A 158 15.10 20.41 3.41
N TRP A 159 15.66 20.23 4.62
CA TRP A 159 16.57 21.19 5.27
C TRP A 159 18.04 21.07 4.83
N ARG A 160 18.39 20.09 3.99
CA ARG A 160 19.78 19.83 3.53
C ARG A 160 20.09 20.35 2.11
N SER A 161 19.16 21.05 1.46
CA SER A 161 19.31 21.55 0.08
C SER A 161 18.97 23.05 -0.05
N GLY A 162 19.35 23.85 0.95
CA GLY A 162 19.26 25.32 0.95
C GLY A 162 20.64 25.97 0.95
#